data_AF-A0A6A7KRN2-F1
#
_entry.id   AF-A0A6A7KRN2-F1
#
_cell.length_a   1.000
_cell.length_b   1.000
_cell.length_c   1.000
_cell.angle_alpha   90.00
_cell.angle_beta   90.00
_cell.angle_gamma   90.00
#
_symmetry.space_group_name_H-M   'P 1'
#
loop_
_entity.id
_entity.type
_entity.pdbx_description
1 polymer ?
#
loop_
_entity_poly.entity_id
_entity_poly.type
_entity_poly.pdbx_seq_one_letter_code
_entity_poly.pdbx_strand_id
1 'polypeptide(L)'
;MRIGALCERQHRAACAAAAEIITANKTRLAREQWAKARAIPVGDRKTWVRSMAGADYLDDVRFAIQEDQGIDFVDDDRDPDRVMRIAVKRPKNLRQKIIAAVALQCGIKEGAVSRYWKEFRRMEKDTVADL
;
A
#
# COMPACT_ATOMS: atom_id res chain seq x y z
N MET A 1 13.15 3.74 -25.57
CA MET A 1 13.20 2.26 -25.46
C MET A 1 11.85 1.68 -24.99
N ARG A 2 11.05 1.12 -25.90
CA ARG A 2 9.68 0.64 -25.60
C ARG A 2 9.63 -0.55 -24.63
N ILE A 3 10.58 -1.49 -24.74
CA ILE A 3 10.64 -2.71 -23.92
C ILE A 3 11.01 -2.39 -22.46
N GLY A 4 12.02 -1.55 -22.25
CA GLY A 4 12.41 -1.11 -20.90
C GLY A 4 11.30 -0.36 -20.18
N ALA A 5 10.61 0.55 -20.87
CA ALA A 5 9.45 1.26 -20.34
C ALA A 5 8.28 0.32 -19.99
N LEU A 6 8.06 -0.73 -20.80
CA LEU A 6 7.04 -1.75 -20.53
C LEU A 6 7.37 -2.54 -19.25
N CYS A 7 8.62 -2.97 -19.08
CA CYS A 7 9.06 -3.65 -17.86
C CYS A 7 8.88 -2.77 -16.62
N GLU A 8 9.23 -1.49 -16.72
CA GLU A 8 9.11 -0.56 -15.59
C GLU A 8 7.64 -0.31 -15.21
N ARG A 9 6.74 -0.22 -16.19
CA ARG A 9 5.29 -0.11 -15.95
C ARG A 9 4.76 -1.32 -15.20
N GLN A 10 5.10 -2.54 -15.64
CA GLN A 10 4.68 -3.76 -14.95
C GLN A 10 5.27 -3.85 -13.54
N HIS A 11 6.52 -3.42 -13.34
CA HIS A 11 7.14 -3.36 -12.03
C HIS A 11 6.43 -2.40 -11.08
N ARG A 12 6.14 -1.18 -11.54
CA ARG A 12 5.40 -0.18 -10.74
C ARG A 12 3.99 -0.69 -10.40
N ALA A 13 3.28 -1.26 -11.37
CA ALA A 13 1.95 -1.83 -11.15
C ALA A 13 1.97 -2.98 -10.11
N ALA A 14 2.93 -3.90 -10.20
CA ALA A 14 3.05 -4.99 -9.25
C ALA A 14 3.41 -4.51 -7.83
N CYS A 15 4.27 -3.49 -7.71
CA CYS A 15 4.57 -2.86 -6.42
C CYS A 15 3.34 -2.15 -5.83
N ALA A 16 2.58 -1.44 -6.66
CA ALA A 16 1.34 -0.78 -6.23
C ALA A 16 0.31 -1.80 -5.74
N ALA A 17 0.06 -2.87 -6.51
CA ALA A 17 -0.86 -3.94 -6.10
C ALA A 17 -0.41 -4.61 -4.78
N ALA A 18 0.89 -4.87 -4.61
CA ALA A 18 1.41 -5.41 -3.36
C ALA A 18 1.20 -4.44 -2.17
N ALA A 19 1.40 -3.13 -2.39
CA ALA A 19 1.15 -2.12 -1.38
C ALA A 19 -0.34 -2.01 -1.02
N GLU A 20 -1.24 -2.10 -2.00
CA GLU A 20 -2.69 -2.09 -1.79
C GLU A 20 -3.14 -3.28 -0.93
N ILE A 21 -2.68 -4.48 -1.24
CA ILE A 21 -3.01 -5.69 -0.48
C ILE A 21 -2.53 -5.57 0.98
N ILE A 22 -1.27 -5.17 1.18
CA ILE A 22 -0.73 -5.04 2.54
C ILE A 22 -1.47 -3.94 3.30
N THR A 23 -1.73 -2.79 2.65
CA THR A 23 -2.50 -1.70 3.25
C THR A 23 -3.90 -2.16 3.63
N ALA A 24 -4.58 -2.90 2.76
CA ALA A 24 -5.91 -3.42 3.05
C ALA A 24 -5.92 -4.35 4.26
N ASN A 25 -4.93 -5.25 4.35
CA ASN A 25 -4.82 -6.17 5.47
C ASN A 25 -4.45 -5.46 6.78
N LYS A 26 -3.59 -4.44 6.71
CA LYS A 26 -3.10 -3.69 7.87
C LYS A 26 -4.05 -2.59 8.35
N THR A 27 -5.10 -2.29 7.61
CA THR A 27 -6.10 -1.26 7.97
C THR A 27 -7.51 -1.82 8.05
N ARG A 28 -7.64 -3.16 8.20
CA ARG A 28 -8.91 -3.85 8.06
C ARG A 28 -9.90 -3.35 9.12
N LEU A 29 -9.49 -3.34 10.38
CA LEU A 29 -10.36 -2.99 11.50
C LEU A 29 -10.66 -1.50 11.50
N ALA A 30 -9.66 -0.65 11.27
CA ALA A 30 -9.86 0.78 11.14
C ALA A 30 -10.84 1.13 10.01
N ARG A 31 -10.82 0.39 8.89
CA ARG A 31 -11.79 0.56 7.78
C ARG A 31 -13.20 0.14 8.16
N GLU A 32 -13.36 -0.93 8.93
CA GLU A 32 -14.66 -1.36 9.46
C GLU A 32 -15.27 -0.28 10.36
N GLN A 33 -14.48 0.30 11.28
CA GLN A 33 -14.96 1.39 12.13
C GLN A 33 -15.29 2.64 11.32
N TRP A 34 -14.45 3.00 10.35
CA TRP A 34 -14.73 4.11 9.43
C TRP A 34 -16.07 3.96 8.69
N ALA A 35 -16.40 2.74 8.24
CA ALA A 35 -17.68 2.47 7.60
C ALA A 35 -18.86 2.70 8.54
N LYS A 36 -18.76 2.27 9.82
CA LYS A 36 -19.79 2.51 10.84
C LYS A 36 -20.02 4.01 11.07
N ALA A 37 -18.94 4.80 11.25
CA ALA A 37 -19.08 6.25 11.42
C ALA A 37 -19.69 6.94 10.20
N ARG A 38 -19.40 6.45 8.98
CA ARG A 38 -19.99 7.00 7.76
C ARG A 38 -21.48 6.71 7.59
N ALA A 39 -22.00 5.67 8.23
CA ALA A 39 -23.43 5.39 8.26
C ALA A 39 -24.22 6.43 9.07
N ILE A 40 -23.56 7.16 9.97
CA ILE A 40 -24.20 8.23 10.75
C ILE A 40 -24.45 9.46 9.84
N PRO A 41 -25.71 9.92 9.73
CA PRO A 41 -26.05 11.12 8.96
C PRO A 41 -25.24 12.32 9.42
N VAL A 42 -24.79 13.15 8.47
CA VAL A 42 -23.89 14.28 8.75
C VAL A 42 -24.46 15.23 9.80
N GLY A 43 -25.78 15.48 9.79
CA GLY A 43 -26.47 16.35 10.74
C GLY A 43 -26.43 15.85 12.18
N ASP A 44 -26.35 14.54 12.39
CA ASP A 44 -26.46 13.91 13.71
C ASP A 44 -25.10 13.66 14.36
N ARG A 45 -24.01 13.70 13.58
CA ARG A 45 -22.65 13.35 14.04
C ARG A 45 -22.21 14.13 15.28
N LYS A 46 -22.54 15.42 15.37
CA LYS A 46 -22.14 16.28 16.51
C LYS A 46 -22.82 15.87 17.81
N THR A 47 -24.07 15.43 17.73
CA THR A 47 -24.82 14.95 18.90
C THR A 47 -24.38 13.53 19.25
N TRP A 48 -24.23 12.68 18.24
CA TRP A 48 -23.79 11.30 18.40
C TRP A 48 -22.41 11.18 19.05
N VAL A 49 -21.41 11.97 18.62
CA VAL A 49 -20.05 11.92 19.20
C VAL A 49 -20.01 12.33 20.68
N ARG A 50 -21.03 13.02 21.18
CA ARG A 50 -21.17 13.42 22.59
C ARG A 50 -22.05 12.46 23.40
N SER A 51 -22.63 11.45 22.76
CA SER A 51 -23.42 10.42 23.42
C SER A 51 -22.53 9.30 23.95
N MET A 52 -23.07 8.46 24.84
CA MET A 52 -22.38 7.25 25.28
C MET A 52 -21.98 6.35 24.11
N ALA A 53 -22.89 6.15 23.15
CA ALA A 53 -22.60 5.36 21.95
C ALA A 53 -21.45 5.96 21.10
N GLY A 54 -21.25 7.28 21.14
CA GLY A 54 -20.12 7.94 20.50
C GLY A 54 -18.81 7.70 21.26
N ALA A 55 -18.85 7.70 22.59
CA ALA A 55 -17.69 7.38 23.43
C ALA A 55 -17.27 5.92 23.24
N ASP A 56 -18.20 4.97 23.32
CA ASP A 56 -17.95 3.53 23.08
C ASP A 56 -17.34 3.30 21.69
N TYR A 57 -17.84 4.01 20.67
CA TYR A 57 -17.27 3.94 19.31
C TYR A 57 -15.83 4.47 19.23
N LEU A 58 -15.49 5.52 19.97
CA LEU A 58 -14.12 6.05 19.97
C LEU A 58 -13.14 5.07 20.62
N ASP A 59 -13.58 4.36 21.65
CA ASP A 59 -12.81 3.27 22.25
C ASP A 59 -12.64 2.11 21.26
N ASP A 60 -13.71 1.69 20.58
CA ASP A 60 -13.65 0.69 19.50
C ASP A 60 -12.67 1.09 18.38
N VAL A 61 -12.62 2.36 18.00
CA VAL A 61 -11.66 2.90 17.02
C VAL A 61 -10.24 2.79 17.56
N ARG A 62 -10.02 3.14 18.83
CA ARG A 62 -8.69 3.04 19.46
C ARG A 62 -8.20 1.59 19.46
N PHE A 63 -9.04 0.65 19.90
CA PHE A 63 -8.73 -0.78 19.87
C PHE A 63 -8.44 -1.29 18.45
N ALA A 64 -9.27 -0.91 17.49
CA ALA A 64 -9.08 -1.30 16.08
C ALA A 64 -7.73 -0.83 15.52
N ILE A 65 -7.33 0.41 15.83
CA ILE A 65 -6.04 0.96 15.37
C ILE A 65 -4.87 0.25 16.07
N GLN A 66 -4.97 -0.01 17.38
CA GLN A 66 -3.93 -0.75 18.12
C GLN A 66 -3.74 -2.17 17.57
N GLU A 67 -4.85 -2.88 17.30
CA GLU A 67 -4.83 -4.23 16.73
C GLU A 67 -4.25 -4.24 15.29
N ASP A 68 -4.68 -3.30 14.44
CA ASP A 68 -4.13 -3.14 13.08
C ASP A 68 -2.61 -2.85 13.10
N GLN A 69 -2.12 -2.14 14.13
CA GLN A 69 -0.70 -1.85 14.35
C GLN A 69 0.08 -2.99 15.04
N GLY A 70 -0.62 -3.96 15.65
CA GLY A 70 0.00 -5.05 16.41
C GLY A 70 0.65 -4.57 17.71
N ILE A 71 0.06 -3.57 18.37
CA ILE A 71 0.47 -3.11 19.69
C ILE A 71 -0.17 -4.04 20.73
N ASP A 72 0.64 -4.72 21.54
CA ASP A 72 0.13 -5.57 22.62
C ASP A 72 -0.49 -4.73 23.74
N PHE A 73 -1.70 -5.11 24.16
CA PHE A 73 -2.54 -4.42 25.14
C PHE A 73 -1.98 -4.37 26.58
N VAL A 74 -0.76 -4.86 26.81
CA VAL A 74 -0.28 -5.21 28.15
C VAL A 74 0.28 -4.01 28.92
N ASP A 75 0.67 -2.92 28.25
CA ASP A 75 1.46 -1.88 28.93
C ASP A 75 1.30 -0.45 28.38
N ASP A 76 0.18 -0.14 27.71
CA ASP A 76 0.11 1.14 27.02
C ASP A 76 -1.23 1.86 27.02
N ASP A 77 -1.41 2.71 28.02
CA ASP A 77 -2.42 3.78 28.02
C ASP A 77 -2.14 4.86 26.95
N ARG A 78 -1.05 4.76 26.16
CA ARG A 78 -0.83 5.69 25.05
C ARG A 78 -1.89 5.50 23.96
N ASP A 79 -2.26 6.62 23.36
CA ASP A 79 -3.03 6.62 22.13
C ASP A 79 -2.18 6.01 21.00
N PRO A 80 -2.77 5.16 20.14
CA PRO A 80 -2.06 4.61 19.00
C PRO A 80 -1.67 5.72 18.01
N ASP A 81 -0.58 5.49 17.27
CA ASP A 81 -0.14 6.44 16.25
C ASP A 81 -1.22 6.64 15.20
N ARG A 82 -1.61 7.89 14.95
CA ARG A 82 -2.61 8.20 13.90
C ARG A 82 -2.06 8.01 12.48
N VAL A 83 -0.75 7.86 12.34
CA VAL A 83 -0.05 7.67 11.07
C VAL A 83 0.69 6.34 11.10
N MET A 84 0.14 5.35 10.42
CA MET A 84 0.75 4.02 10.33
C MET A 84 1.82 3.97 9.22
N ARG A 85 2.99 3.43 9.56
CA ARG A 85 4.07 3.15 8.59
C ARG A 85 3.97 1.71 8.09
N ILE A 86 3.71 1.55 6.80
CA ILE A 86 3.55 0.24 6.17
C ILE A 86 4.80 -0.10 5.37
N ALA A 87 5.57 -1.07 5.85
CA ALA A 87 6.72 -1.59 5.12
C ALA A 87 6.29 -2.61 4.06
N VAL A 88 6.25 -2.17 2.80
CA VAL A 88 5.93 -3.04 1.66
C VAL A 88 7.22 -3.72 1.17
N LYS A 89 7.34 -5.03 1.41
CA LYS A 89 8.44 -5.82 0.84
C LYS A 89 8.18 -6.04 -0.65
N ARG A 90 9.24 -5.92 -1.47
CA ARG A 90 9.14 -6.26 -2.89
C ARG A 90 8.77 -7.74 -3.06
N PRO A 91 7.82 -8.08 -3.95
CA PRO A 91 7.48 -9.48 -4.21
C PRO A 91 8.70 -10.28 -4.66
N LYS A 92 8.85 -11.49 -4.11
CA LYS A 92 9.94 -12.41 -4.47
C LYS A 92 9.89 -12.72 -5.97
N ASN A 93 11.06 -12.72 -6.61
CA ASN A 93 11.24 -13.04 -8.03
C ASN A 93 10.45 -12.16 -9.02
N LEU A 94 9.97 -10.98 -8.59
CA LEU A 94 9.17 -10.08 -9.43
C LEU A 94 9.91 -9.72 -10.73
N ARG A 95 11.21 -9.45 -10.64
CA ARG A 95 12.03 -9.09 -11.79
C ARG A 95 12.06 -10.21 -12.83
N GLN A 96 12.30 -11.44 -12.40
CA GLN A 96 12.34 -12.62 -13.26
C GLN A 96 10.98 -12.84 -13.94
N LYS A 97 9.88 -12.72 -13.18
CA LYS A 97 8.51 -12.84 -13.71
C LYS A 97 8.21 -11.79 -14.80
N ILE A 98 8.58 -10.53 -14.58
CA ILE A 98 8.38 -9.46 -15.55
C ILE A 98 9.22 -9.70 -16.81
N ILE A 99 10.48 -10.10 -16.64
CA ILE A 99 11.36 -10.39 -17.77
C ILE A 99 10.79 -11.51 -18.64
N ALA A 100 10.36 -12.62 -18.04
CA ALA A 100 9.75 -13.74 -18.74
C ALA A 100 8.44 -13.33 -19.45
N ALA A 101 7.58 -12.58 -18.76
CA ALA A 101 6.30 -12.10 -19.33
C ALA A 101 6.51 -11.16 -20.53
N VAL A 102 7.43 -10.21 -20.42
CA VAL A 102 7.74 -9.27 -21.51
C VAL A 102 8.48 -9.97 -22.66
N ALA A 103 9.36 -10.92 -22.37
CA ALA A 103 10.03 -11.75 -23.37
C ALA A 103 9.01 -12.49 -24.23
N LEU A 104 8.04 -13.15 -23.57
CA LEU A 104 6.94 -13.82 -24.24
C LEU A 104 6.08 -12.84 -25.05
N GLN A 105 5.68 -11.71 -24.45
CA GLN A 105 4.84 -10.70 -25.10
C GLN A 105 5.50 -10.09 -26.36
N CYS A 106 6.83 -9.93 -26.34
CA CYS A 106 7.57 -9.28 -27.43
C CYS A 106 8.25 -10.28 -28.39
N GLY A 107 8.17 -11.59 -28.13
CA GLY A 107 8.82 -12.61 -28.97
C GLY A 107 10.35 -12.53 -28.97
N ILE A 108 10.97 -12.12 -27.87
CA ILE A 108 12.44 -11.96 -27.77
C ILE A 108 13.01 -12.74 -26.59
N LYS A 109 14.33 -12.95 -26.60
CA LYS A 109 15.03 -13.64 -25.50
C LYS A 109 15.01 -12.81 -24.22
N GLU A 110 14.82 -13.47 -23.08
CA GLU A 110 14.85 -12.85 -21.74
C GLU A 110 16.13 -12.03 -21.48
N GLY A 111 17.27 -12.50 -21.96
CA GLY A 111 18.54 -11.77 -21.85
C GLY A 111 18.49 -10.39 -22.52
N ALA A 112 17.81 -10.27 -23.67
CA ALA A 112 17.63 -8.99 -24.36
C ALA A 112 16.68 -8.08 -23.58
N VAL A 113 15.57 -8.59 -23.05
CA VAL A 113 14.66 -7.84 -22.17
C VAL A 113 15.40 -7.29 -20.95
N SER A 114 16.19 -8.13 -20.29
CA SER A 114 16.98 -7.75 -19.11
C SER A 114 17.95 -6.61 -19.43
N ARG A 115 18.61 -6.66 -20.60
CA ARG A 115 19.50 -5.60 -21.09
C ARG A 115 18.73 -4.31 -21.36
N TYR A 116 17.66 -4.35 -22.15
CA TYR A 116 16.87 -3.16 -22.48
C TYR A 116 16.27 -2.49 -21.24
N TRP A 117 15.86 -3.28 -20.23
CA TRP A 117 15.36 -2.73 -18.99
C TRP A 117 16.47 -2.05 -18.16
N LYS A 118 17.68 -2.64 -18.12
CA LYS A 118 18.84 -2.00 -17.48
C LYS A 118 19.21 -0.68 -18.17
N GLU A 119 19.28 -0.67 -19.50
CA GLU A 119 19.61 0.52 -20.27
C GLU A 119 18.55 1.62 -20.08
N PHE A 120 17.26 1.27 -20.07
CA PHE A 120 16.18 2.22 -19.79
C PHE A 120 16.31 2.86 -18.40
N ARG A 121 16.59 2.08 -17.36
CA ARG A 121 16.78 2.61 -16.00
C ARG A 121 18.03 3.48 -15.87
N ARG A 122 19.07 3.24 -16.67
CA ARG A 122 20.24 4.11 -16.71
C ARG A 122 19.86 5.46 -17.31
N MET A 123 19.18 5.46 -18.45
CA MET A 123 18.69 6.69 -19.07
C MET A 123 17.78 7.50 -18.14
N GLU A 124 16.80 6.88 -17.46
CA GLU A 124 15.95 7.59 -16.50
C GLU A 124 16.76 8.25 -15.37
N LYS A 125 17.84 7.61 -14.90
CA LYS A 125 18.70 8.20 -13.86
C LYS A 125 19.48 9.39 -14.37
N ASP A 126 20.06 9.26 -15.56
CA ASP A 126 20.86 10.32 -16.18
C ASP A 126 19.98 11.55 -16.44
N THR A 127 18.75 11.35 -16.94
CA THR A 127 17.78 12.45 -17.17
C THR A 127 17.33 13.16 -15.88
N VAL A 128 17.24 12.46 -14.76
CA VAL A 128 16.85 13.07 -13.47
C VAL A 128 18.02 13.78 -12.79
N ALA A 129 19.27 13.43 -13.13
CA ALA A 129 20.46 14.09 -12.60
C ALA A 129 20.79 15.43 -13.30
N ASP A 130 20.26 15.64 -14.51
CA ASP A 130 20.43 16.85 -15.31
C ASP A 130 19.31 17.91 -15.09
N LEU A 131 18.44 17.69 -14.09
CA LEU A 131 17.37 18.61 -13.65
C LEU A 131 17.62 19.11 -12.22
#